data_AF-A0A2C9CIL6-F1
#
_entry.id   AF-A0A2C9CIL6-F1
#
_cell.length_a   1.000
_cell.length_b   1.000
_cell.length_c   1.000
_cell.angle_alpha   90.00
_cell.angle_beta   90.00
_cell.angle_gamma   90.00
#
_symmetry.space_group_name_H-M   'P 1'
#
loop_
_entity.id
_entity.type
_entity.pdbx_description
1 polymer ?
#
loop_
_entity_poly.entity_id
_entity_poly.type
_entity_poly.pdbx_seq_one_letter_code
_entity_poly.pdbx_strand_id
1 'polypeptide(L)'
;MHEILDSSSYDHALIATYTFDPEFFEEYCLEKLKSLSGNGNISVLVDRGEYEKVIKGTDSSMPQKANLRYLLHPVYVLGAFHSKIFLFVNQDHGLLVIGSANFTRPGLASNAELVSCYEYEVEEKEQFKYLFMSAFHYFRQISNYSLSQTLESNIRVVEREIAWLTEGYNNEINESNPVLLHNIDTPLWEQLKAKIEQPVDSISVLSRYFDPTPTLLDRVDRDFKPKKIKIFTQNGITTLTSQWLKHPLVRKSKVEIYLCTYKDEEHSQPLHAKAIAIEKDKNIVFAFGSANFTTPAMLRTMNDGNAEVILCFHGLSKSSISPERFFDPDNTAILLNHEKQLNFTQEEDKKSPSNRYDILLKEALLEGERLCLIADISEKFRQYPLIAEISSPNKPTQQVKLQQLDEGYYDADLSDEMLKNFGDQSSVVQIKALMNDELIALSNPLLLTQSTRYSNRWKCASRATNKGSNAKHRQVP
;
A
#
# COMPACT_ATOMS: atom_id res chain seq x y z
N MET A 1 13.06 -8.88 -12.13
CA MET A 1 12.16 -7.74 -11.89
C MET A 1 12.72 -6.43 -12.45
N HIS A 2 14.00 -6.11 -12.18
CA HIS A 2 14.65 -4.93 -12.76
C HIS A 2 14.48 -4.85 -14.28
N GLU A 3 14.80 -5.91 -15.02
CA GLU A 3 14.73 -5.96 -16.49
C GLU A 3 13.34 -5.59 -17.04
N ILE A 4 12.27 -6.10 -16.43
CA ILE A 4 10.91 -5.81 -16.91
C ILE A 4 10.49 -4.38 -16.58
N LEU A 5 10.94 -3.80 -15.46
CA LEU A 5 10.69 -2.39 -15.11
C LEU A 5 11.49 -1.42 -15.99
N ASP A 6 12.57 -1.88 -16.63
CA ASP A 6 13.42 -1.11 -17.54
C ASP A 6 13.12 -1.37 -19.04
N SER A 7 12.13 -2.21 -19.32
CA SER A 7 11.77 -2.61 -20.69
C SER A 7 11.16 -1.45 -21.48
N SER A 8 10.10 -0.84 -20.94
CA SER A 8 9.19 0.08 -21.64
C SER A 8 8.85 1.33 -20.81
N SER A 9 8.42 2.38 -21.50
CA SER A 9 7.95 3.64 -20.90
C SER A 9 6.43 3.70 -20.79
N TYR A 10 5.93 4.35 -19.74
CA TYR A 10 4.49 4.49 -19.47
C TYR A 10 4.15 5.93 -19.08
N ASP A 11 2.89 6.32 -19.31
CA ASP A 11 2.39 7.67 -19.02
C ASP A 11 1.83 7.78 -17.59
N HIS A 12 1.39 6.66 -17.02
CA HIS A 12 0.83 6.58 -15.68
C HIS A 12 1.43 5.43 -14.88
N ALA A 13 1.65 5.66 -13.59
CA ALA A 13 2.09 4.65 -12.63
C ALA A 13 1.29 4.77 -11.33
N LEU A 14 0.68 3.65 -10.92
CA LEU A 14 0.04 3.48 -9.61
C LEU A 14 0.80 2.38 -8.86
N ILE A 15 1.44 2.73 -7.76
CA ILE A 15 2.31 1.84 -7.00
C ILE A 15 1.77 1.76 -5.58
N ALA A 16 1.33 0.58 -5.14
CA ALA A 16 1.04 0.31 -3.73
C ALA A 16 2.22 -0.48 -3.13
N THR A 17 2.77 0.01 -2.02
CA THR A 17 3.86 -0.64 -1.28
C THR A 17 3.68 -0.38 0.22
N TYR A 18 4.18 -1.28 1.09
CA TYR A 18 4.07 -1.06 2.54
C TYR A 18 5.03 0.03 3.01
N THR A 19 6.32 -0.19 2.74
CA THR A 19 7.43 0.72 3.06
C THR A 19 7.89 1.44 1.81
N PHE A 20 8.49 2.61 1.99
CA PHE A 20 9.05 3.42 0.92
C PHE A 20 10.50 3.79 1.23
N ASP A 21 11.35 3.73 0.22
CA ASP A 21 12.78 4.05 0.28
C ASP A 21 13.02 5.25 -0.63
N PRO A 22 13.05 6.49 -0.07
CA PRO A 22 13.13 7.71 -0.86
C PRO A 22 14.39 7.79 -1.73
N GLU A 23 15.55 7.45 -1.17
CA GLU A 23 16.84 7.52 -1.87
C GLU A 23 16.84 6.57 -3.07
N PHE A 24 16.49 5.30 -2.85
CA PHE A 24 16.40 4.34 -3.94
C PHE A 24 15.36 4.76 -4.99
N PHE A 25 14.19 5.23 -4.56
CA PHE A 25 13.14 5.62 -5.50
C PHE A 25 13.56 6.82 -6.34
N GLU A 26 14.10 7.88 -5.72
CA GLU A 26 14.37 9.15 -6.38
C GLU A 26 15.67 9.20 -7.17
N GLU A 27 16.69 8.47 -6.74
CA GLU A 27 18.02 8.47 -7.37
C GLU A 27 18.19 7.33 -8.37
N TYR A 28 17.49 6.21 -8.16
CA TYR A 28 17.58 5.05 -9.02
C TYR A 28 16.30 4.81 -9.81
N CYS A 29 15.16 4.60 -9.16
CA CYS A 29 13.94 4.22 -9.88
C CYS A 29 13.46 5.30 -10.86
N LEU A 30 13.35 6.55 -10.40
CA LEU A 30 12.94 7.67 -11.25
C LEU A 30 13.96 8.02 -12.35
N GLU A 31 15.24 7.74 -12.14
CA GLU A 31 16.28 8.15 -13.09
C GLU A 31 16.65 7.04 -14.09
N LYS A 32 16.52 5.77 -13.69
CA LYS A 32 17.03 4.62 -14.44
C LYS A 32 15.95 3.72 -15.00
N LEU A 33 14.82 3.54 -14.33
CA LEU A 33 13.78 2.64 -14.81
C LEU A 33 12.93 3.35 -15.86
N LYS A 34 12.92 2.85 -17.11
CA LYS A 34 12.07 3.41 -18.17
C LYS A 34 10.59 3.49 -17.80
N SER A 35 10.11 2.58 -16.95
CA SER A 35 8.72 2.61 -16.47
C SER A 35 8.35 3.87 -15.68
N LEU A 36 9.34 4.60 -15.16
CA LEU A 36 9.16 5.78 -14.32
C LEU A 36 9.82 7.05 -14.87
N SER A 37 10.95 6.95 -15.55
CA SER A 37 11.78 8.12 -15.88
C SER A 37 11.07 9.14 -16.76
N GLY A 38 10.34 8.68 -17.78
CA GLY A 38 9.50 9.52 -18.64
C GLY A 38 8.06 9.73 -18.14
N ASN A 39 7.69 9.10 -17.03
CA ASN A 39 6.28 9.01 -16.61
C ASN A 39 5.79 10.33 -15.99
N GLY A 40 4.72 10.90 -16.54
CA GLY A 40 4.18 12.20 -16.14
C GLY A 40 3.10 12.18 -15.05
N ASN A 41 2.70 10.99 -14.59
CA ASN A 41 1.63 10.78 -13.60
C ASN A 41 1.94 9.56 -12.73
N ILE A 42 2.76 9.77 -11.69
CA ILE A 42 3.19 8.73 -10.76
C ILE A 42 2.50 8.96 -9.41
N SER A 43 1.76 7.98 -8.92
CA SER A 43 1.17 7.98 -7.57
C SER A 43 1.63 6.75 -6.80
N VAL A 44 2.27 6.98 -5.65
CA VAL A 44 2.77 5.95 -4.74
C VAL A 44 1.93 5.97 -3.47
N LEU A 45 1.29 4.85 -3.16
CA LEU A 45 0.48 4.64 -1.96
C LEU A 45 1.28 3.82 -0.95
N VAL A 46 1.34 4.31 0.27
CA VAL A 46 2.15 3.74 1.37
C VAL A 46 1.36 3.64 2.66
N ASP A 47 1.80 2.76 3.56
CA ASP A 47 1.25 2.74 4.91
C ASP A 47 1.47 4.08 5.60
N ARG A 48 0.43 4.60 6.27
CA ARG A 48 0.50 5.89 6.95
C ARG A 48 1.63 5.94 7.99
N GLY A 49 1.83 4.87 8.76
CA GLY A 49 2.90 4.81 9.75
C GLY A 49 4.28 4.91 9.10
N GLU A 50 4.48 4.20 7.99
CA GLU A 50 5.73 4.26 7.22
C GLU A 50 5.92 5.61 6.51
N TYR A 51 4.84 6.18 5.96
CA TYR A 51 4.83 7.54 5.41
C TYR A 51 5.30 8.57 6.44
N GLU A 52 4.70 8.57 7.63
CA GLU A 52 5.03 9.52 8.69
C GLU A 52 6.49 9.35 9.16
N LYS A 53 7.02 8.12 9.19
CA LYS A 53 8.44 7.88 9.50
C LYS A 53 9.34 8.51 8.45
N VAL A 54 9.02 8.32 7.17
CA VAL A 54 9.80 8.85 6.04
C VAL A 54 9.85 10.38 6.06
N ILE A 55 8.70 11.05 6.24
CA ILE A 55 8.65 12.52 6.16
C ILE A 55 9.08 13.23 7.45
N LYS A 56 9.24 12.50 8.55
CA LYS A 56 9.84 12.98 9.81
C LYS A 56 11.32 12.59 9.96
N GLY A 57 11.90 11.95 8.95
CA GLY A 57 13.31 11.61 8.93
C GLY A 57 14.22 12.83 9.01
N THR A 58 15.53 12.62 9.07
CA THR A 58 16.50 13.69 8.89
C THR A 58 16.38 14.28 7.47
N ASP A 59 16.86 15.51 7.27
CA ASP A 59 16.88 16.18 5.97
C ASP A 59 17.49 15.32 4.85
N SER A 60 18.50 14.49 5.18
CA SER A 60 19.16 13.57 4.24
C SER A 60 18.34 12.32 3.88
N SER A 61 17.32 11.98 4.68
CA SER A 61 16.49 10.78 4.51
C SER A 61 15.07 11.08 4.04
N MET A 62 14.64 12.34 4.15
CA MET A 62 13.36 12.80 3.64
C MET A 62 13.36 12.80 2.10
N PRO A 63 12.26 12.39 1.44
CA PRO A 63 12.14 12.53 -0.01
C PRO A 63 12.30 13.99 -0.43
N GLN A 64 13.05 14.23 -1.50
CA GLN A 64 13.29 15.57 -2.03
C GLN A 64 12.32 15.90 -3.17
N LYS A 65 11.91 14.89 -3.95
CA LYS A 65 11.07 15.04 -5.14
C LYS A 65 9.60 14.62 -4.92
N ALA A 66 9.23 14.13 -3.74
CA ALA A 66 7.85 13.77 -3.43
C ALA A 66 6.90 14.98 -3.49
N ASN A 67 5.71 14.76 -4.02
CA ASN A 67 4.69 15.79 -4.29
C ASN A 67 5.16 16.94 -5.21
N LEU A 68 6.28 16.74 -5.92
CA LEU A 68 6.80 17.57 -7.01
C LEU A 68 6.91 16.78 -8.32
N ARG A 69 7.63 15.65 -8.30
CA ARG A 69 7.88 14.77 -9.47
C ARG A 69 6.95 13.56 -9.51
N TYR A 70 6.52 13.10 -8.35
CA TYR A 70 5.58 12.00 -8.12
C TYR A 70 4.75 12.32 -6.89
N LEU A 71 3.57 11.74 -6.74
CA LEU A 71 2.77 11.91 -5.53
C LEU A 71 3.02 10.75 -4.56
N LEU A 72 3.17 11.08 -3.28
CA LEU A 72 3.31 10.11 -2.21
C LEU A 72 2.12 10.25 -1.25
N HIS A 73 1.32 9.19 -1.16
CA HIS A 73 0.03 9.17 -0.48
C HIS A 73 0.03 8.20 0.71
N PRO A 74 -0.23 8.68 1.93
CA PRO A 74 -0.52 7.77 3.04
C PRO A 74 -1.90 7.12 2.83
N VAL A 75 -2.01 5.84 3.16
CA VAL A 75 -3.28 5.10 3.21
C VAL A 75 -3.64 4.80 4.66
N TYR A 76 -4.87 5.15 5.04
CA TYR A 76 -5.36 5.08 6.40
C TYR A 76 -6.17 3.81 6.63
N VAL A 77 -5.61 2.88 7.39
CA VAL A 77 -6.26 1.61 7.79
C VAL A 77 -6.02 1.34 9.28
N LEU A 78 -6.82 0.47 9.91
CA LEU A 78 -6.63 0.15 11.32
C LEU A 78 -5.39 -0.73 11.59
N GLY A 79 -5.11 -1.68 10.70
CA GLY A 79 -3.88 -2.48 10.72
C GLY A 79 -2.75 -1.82 9.91
N ALA A 80 -2.06 -2.61 9.11
CA ALA A 80 -1.05 -2.12 8.16
C ALA A 80 -1.60 -2.08 6.73
N PHE A 81 -1.34 -1.00 5.99
CA PHE A 81 -1.56 -1.00 4.54
C PHE A 81 -0.40 -1.74 3.86
N HIS A 82 -0.60 -3.03 3.60
CA HIS A 82 0.49 -3.93 3.27
C HIS A 82 0.49 -4.39 1.81
N SER A 83 -0.39 -3.82 0.98
CA SER A 83 -0.56 -4.17 -0.43
C SER A 83 0.68 -3.88 -1.27
N LYS A 84 0.94 -4.77 -2.24
CA LYS A 84 2.13 -4.76 -3.10
C LYS A 84 1.73 -5.09 -4.54
N ILE A 85 1.37 -4.03 -5.25
CA ILE A 85 0.86 -4.09 -6.61
C ILE A 85 1.31 -2.85 -7.35
N PHE A 86 1.91 -3.02 -8.52
CA PHE A 86 2.46 -1.95 -9.34
C PHE A 86 1.81 -2.02 -10.72
N LEU A 87 1.15 -0.94 -11.11
CA LEU A 87 0.45 -0.81 -12.38
C LEU A 87 1.07 0.34 -13.17
N PHE A 88 1.65 0.02 -14.31
CA PHE A 88 2.21 0.99 -15.26
C PHE A 88 1.45 0.88 -16.57
N VAL A 89 0.93 2.00 -17.10
CA VAL A 89 0.05 1.97 -18.28
C VAL A 89 0.25 3.20 -19.17
N ASN A 90 0.06 3.00 -20.46
CA ASN A 90 -0.14 4.04 -21.47
C ASN A 90 -1.29 3.62 -22.40
N GLN A 91 -1.50 4.35 -23.49
CA GLN A 91 -2.63 4.13 -24.39
C GLN A 91 -2.68 2.70 -24.97
N ASP A 92 -1.54 2.07 -25.21
CA ASP A 92 -1.46 0.81 -25.97
C ASP A 92 -0.80 -0.34 -25.19
N HIS A 93 -0.11 -0.05 -24.07
CA HIS A 93 0.66 -1.02 -23.31
C HIS A 93 0.38 -0.93 -21.80
N GLY A 94 0.58 -2.06 -21.12
CA GLY A 94 0.54 -2.13 -19.66
C GLY A 94 1.56 -3.12 -19.09
N LEU A 95 2.08 -2.80 -17.91
CA LEU A 95 2.81 -3.71 -17.04
C LEU A 95 2.14 -3.75 -15.67
N LEU A 96 1.78 -4.95 -15.23
CA LEU A 96 1.22 -5.23 -13.92
C LEU A 96 2.13 -6.18 -13.15
N VAL A 97 2.58 -5.75 -11.98
CA VAL A 97 3.43 -6.54 -11.08
C VAL A 97 2.68 -6.76 -9.77
N ILE A 98 2.51 -8.01 -9.36
CA ILE A 98 1.81 -8.39 -8.11
C ILE A 98 2.67 -9.40 -7.37
N GLY A 99 2.85 -9.22 -6.06
CA GLY A 99 3.63 -10.17 -5.27
C GLY A 99 3.89 -9.76 -3.83
N SER A 100 4.97 -10.26 -3.25
CA SER A 100 5.39 -10.03 -1.87
C SER A 100 6.41 -8.91 -1.69
N ALA A 101 6.94 -8.37 -2.80
CA ALA A 101 7.97 -7.34 -2.84
C ALA A 101 7.42 -5.93 -2.56
N ASN A 102 8.06 -5.20 -1.63
CA ASN A 102 7.90 -3.75 -1.55
C ASN A 102 8.67 -3.08 -2.69
N PHE A 103 8.23 -1.89 -3.11
CA PHE A 103 8.95 -1.08 -4.10
C PHE A 103 10.16 -0.36 -3.47
N THR A 104 11.11 -1.15 -2.99
CA THR A 104 12.33 -0.70 -2.30
C THR A 104 13.53 -1.49 -2.80
N ARG A 105 14.76 -1.05 -2.49
CA ARG A 105 15.98 -1.77 -2.93
C ARG A 105 15.95 -3.24 -2.51
N PRO A 106 15.65 -3.62 -1.24
CA PRO A 106 15.60 -5.02 -0.86
C PRO A 106 14.51 -5.81 -1.60
N GLY A 107 13.32 -5.23 -1.76
CA GLY A 107 12.20 -5.90 -2.42
C GLY A 107 12.43 -6.16 -3.91
N LEU A 108 13.13 -5.26 -4.61
CA LEU A 108 13.40 -5.41 -6.04
C LEU A 108 14.66 -6.22 -6.36
N ALA A 109 15.62 -6.34 -5.42
CA ALA A 109 16.97 -6.81 -5.74
C ALA A 109 17.62 -7.81 -4.77
N SER A 110 17.09 -8.06 -3.56
CA SER A 110 17.82 -8.93 -2.60
C SER A 110 16.99 -9.85 -1.72
N ASN A 111 15.73 -9.53 -1.45
CA ASN A 111 14.85 -10.44 -0.70
C ASN A 111 14.45 -11.63 -1.56
N ALA A 112 14.23 -12.79 -0.93
CA ALA A 112 13.57 -13.91 -1.56
C ALA A 112 12.06 -13.63 -1.59
N GLU A 113 11.58 -13.15 -2.74
CA GLU A 113 10.20 -12.71 -2.99
C GLU A 113 9.49 -13.63 -4.01
N LEU A 114 8.17 -13.68 -3.96
CA LEU A 114 7.34 -14.26 -5.03
C LEU A 114 6.58 -13.15 -5.73
N VAL A 115 6.76 -13.06 -7.05
CA VAL A 115 6.20 -12.00 -7.89
C VAL A 115 5.77 -12.58 -9.24
N SER A 116 4.62 -12.13 -9.73
CA SER A 116 4.23 -12.30 -11.13
C SER A 116 4.16 -10.95 -11.84
N CYS A 117 4.62 -10.95 -13.08
CA CYS A 117 4.57 -9.81 -13.98
C CYS A 117 3.70 -10.17 -15.18
N TYR A 118 2.81 -9.27 -15.54
CA TYR A 118 1.92 -9.38 -16.69
C TYR A 118 2.14 -8.20 -17.60
N GLU A 119 2.30 -8.47 -18.89
CA GLU A 119 2.36 -7.47 -19.93
C GLU A 119 1.03 -7.46 -20.70
N TYR A 120 0.60 -6.28 -21.09
CA TYR A 120 -0.55 -6.05 -21.96
C TYR A 120 -0.11 -5.20 -23.15
N GLU A 121 -0.66 -5.52 -24.31
CA GLU A 121 -0.47 -4.79 -25.55
C GLU A 121 -1.77 -4.89 -26.35
N VAL A 122 -2.34 -3.75 -26.74
CA VAL A 122 -3.56 -3.67 -27.55
C VAL A 122 -3.39 -4.50 -28.81
N GLU A 123 -4.39 -5.30 -29.15
CA GLU A 123 -4.41 -6.20 -30.34
C GLU A 123 -3.36 -7.33 -30.36
N GLU A 124 -2.32 -7.31 -29.50
CA GLU A 124 -1.27 -8.35 -29.47
C GLU A 124 -1.30 -9.25 -28.23
N LYS A 125 -1.43 -8.69 -27.02
CA LYS A 125 -1.28 -9.41 -25.73
C LYS A 125 -2.43 -9.13 -24.76
N GLU A 126 -3.65 -9.46 -25.16
CA GLU A 126 -4.84 -9.10 -24.38
C GLU A 126 -5.30 -10.14 -23.35
N GLN A 127 -4.67 -11.30 -23.31
CA GLN A 127 -5.10 -12.46 -22.52
C GLN A 127 -5.32 -12.17 -21.03
N PHE A 128 -4.59 -11.21 -20.45
CA PHE A 128 -4.68 -10.82 -19.04
C PHE A 128 -5.30 -9.44 -18.83
N LYS A 129 -5.95 -8.84 -19.84
CA LYS A 129 -6.61 -7.52 -19.74
C LYS A 129 -7.51 -7.41 -18.50
N TYR A 130 -8.28 -8.46 -18.21
CA TYR A 130 -9.17 -8.52 -17.04
C TYR A 130 -8.43 -8.32 -15.69
N LEU A 131 -7.16 -8.72 -15.61
CA LEU A 131 -6.35 -8.61 -14.40
C LEU A 131 -5.88 -7.16 -14.18
N PHE A 132 -5.54 -6.47 -15.27
CA PHE A 132 -5.25 -5.03 -15.24
C PHE A 132 -6.48 -4.22 -14.83
N MET A 133 -7.66 -4.56 -15.34
CA MET A 133 -8.90 -3.89 -14.96
C MET A 133 -9.24 -4.15 -13.48
N SER A 134 -9.04 -5.38 -13.00
CA SER A 134 -9.18 -5.71 -11.56
C SER A 134 -8.20 -4.93 -10.69
N ALA A 135 -6.94 -4.80 -11.13
CA ALA A 135 -5.93 -4.00 -10.43
C ALA A 135 -6.28 -2.52 -10.39
N PHE A 136 -6.75 -1.96 -11.51
CA PHE A 136 -7.18 -0.57 -11.57
C PHE A 136 -8.42 -0.31 -10.70
N HIS A 137 -9.38 -1.23 -10.69
CA HIS A 137 -10.53 -1.18 -9.79
C HIS A 137 -10.10 -1.19 -8.31
N TYR A 138 -9.14 -2.04 -7.95
CA TYR A 138 -8.54 -2.03 -6.61
C TYR A 138 -7.96 -0.65 -6.26
N PHE A 139 -7.19 -0.02 -7.17
CA PHE A 139 -6.65 1.33 -6.97
C PHE A 139 -7.76 2.39 -6.80
N ARG A 140 -8.87 2.28 -7.54
CA ARG A 140 -10.04 3.15 -7.35
C ARG A 140 -10.63 2.99 -5.95
N GLN A 141 -10.83 1.76 -5.50
CA GLN A 141 -11.41 1.51 -4.17
C GLN A 141 -10.49 1.98 -3.04
N ILE A 142 -9.18 1.67 -3.12
CA ILE A 142 -8.23 2.05 -2.07
C ILE A 142 -8.00 3.56 -1.99
N SER A 143 -8.22 4.30 -3.08
CA SER A 143 -8.08 5.76 -3.09
C SER A 143 -8.99 6.47 -2.07
N ASN A 144 -10.15 5.88 -1.78
CA ASN A 144 -11.08 6.37 -0.74
C ASN A 144 -10.45 6.36 0.66
N TYR A 145 -9.43 5.53 0.89
CA TYR A 145 -8.72 5.40 2.16
C TYR A 145 -7.45 6.26 2.22
N SER A 146 -7.05 6.93 1.13
CA SER A 146 -5.94 7.90 1.13
C SER A 146 -6.38 9.31 1.57
N LEU A 147 -7.69 9.61 1.49
CA LEU A 147 -8.29 10.92 1.79
C LEU A 147 -7.75 12.08 0.92
N SER A 148 -7.00 11.79 -0.15
CA SER A 148 -6.36 12.76 -1.05
C SER A 148 -7.17 12.99 -2.33
N GLN A 149 -7.61 14.23 -2.57
CA GLN A 149 -8.29 14.57 -3.84
C GLN A 149 -7.31 14.55 -5.02
N THR A 150 -6.04 14.83 -4.76
CA THR A 150 -4.98 14.75 -5.77
C THR A 150 -4.83 13.32 -6.31
N LEU A 151 -4.87 12.29 -5.44
CA LEU A 151 -4.89 10.89 -5.89
C LEU A 151 -6.14 10.57 -6.72
N GLU A 152 -7.32 11.00 -6.25
CA GLU A 152 -8.58 10.82 -6.99
C GLU A 152 -8.50 11.45 -8.39
N SER A 153 -7.92 12.65 -8.49
CA SER A 153 -7.70 13.34 -9.76
C SER A 153 -6.78 12.54 -10.68
N ASN A 154 -5.66 12.01 -10.18
CA ASN A 154 -4.75 11.19 -10.98
C ASN A 154 -5.42 9.91 -11.48
N ILE A 155 -6.19 9.23 -10.64
CA ILE A 155 -6.96 8.05 -11.05
C ILE A 155 -7.98 8.40 -12.14
N ARG A 156 -8.68 9.53 -12.03
CA ARG A 156 -9.61 10.02 -13.08
C ARG A 156 -8.90 10.36 -14.38
N VAL A 157 -7.64 10.81 -14.33
CA VAL A 157 -6.80 11.01 -15.53
C VAL A 157 -6.53 9.67 -16.20
N VAL A 158 -6.11 8.65 -15.45
CA VAL A 158 -5.91 7.29 -15.98
C VAL A 158 -7.21 6.74 -16.59
N GLU A 159 -8.34 6.87 -15.89
CA GLU A 159 -9.67 6.42 -16.38
C GLU A 159 -10.06 7.10 -17.70
N ARG A 160 -9.69 8.36 -17.90
CA ARG A 160 -9.98 9.11 -19.12
C ARG A 160 -9.02 8.79 -20.27
N GLU A 161 -7.74 8.61 -19.98
CA GLU A 161 -6.68 8.51 -21.00
C GLU A 161 -6.43 7.07 -21.44
N ILE A 162 -6.81 6.07 -20.63
CA ILE A 162 -6.52 4.66 -20.85
C ILE A 162 -7.81 3.87 -21.03
N ALA A 163 -8.38 3.97 -22.23
CA ALA A 163 -9.69 3.39 -22.56
C ALA A 163 -9.76 1.88 -22.30
N TRP A 164 -8.72 1.12 -22.65
CA TRP A 164 -8.70 -0.34 -22.50
C TRP A 164 -8.77 -0.82 -21.03
N LEU A 165 -8.47 0.02 -20.04
CA LEU A 165 -8.63 -0.32 -18.62
C LEU A 165 -10.09 -0.24 -18.13
N THR A 166 -10.96 0.43 -18.88
CA THR A 166 -12.32 0.78 -18.42
C THR A 166 -13.40 0.17 -19.32
N GLU A 167 -13.09 -0.04 -20.60
CA GLU A 167 -13.98 -0.66 -21.57
C GLU A 167 -14.22 -2.14 -21.26
N GLY A 168 -15.50 -2.51 -21.10
CA GLY A 168 -15.90 -3.91 -20.94
C GLY A 168 -15.68 -4.48 -19.54
N TYR A 169 -15.52 -3.63 -18.50
CA TYR A 169 -15.43 -4.12 -17.11
C TYR A 169 -16.78 -4.70 -16.67
N ASN A 170 -16.92 -6.01 -16.75
CA ASN A 170 -18.06 -6.74 -16.20
C ASN A 170 -17.61 -7.47 -14.94
N ASN A 171 -18.46 -7.48 -13.89
CA ASN A 171 -18.22 -8.22 -12.64
C ASN A 171 -18.20 -9.76 -12.83
N GLU A 172 -18.34 -10.26 -14.05
CA GLU A 172 -18.29 -11.68 -14.43
C GLU A 172 -16.84 -12.22 -14.61
N ILE A 173 -15.81 -11.44 -14.25
CA ILE A 173 -14.38 -11.85 -14.20
C ILE A 173 -14.12 -13.06 -13.26
N ASN A 174 -15.15 -13.53 -12.54
CA ASN A 174 -15.08 -14.61 -11.56
C ASN A 174 -14.62 -15.98 -12.11
N GLU A 175 -14.72 -16.22 -13.42
CA GLU A 175 -14.23 -17.46 -14.06
C GLU A 175 -12.76 -17.38 -14.53
N SER A 176 -12.15 -16.19 -14.53
CA SER A 176 -10.77 -16.01 -14.98
C SER A 176 -9.74 -16.68 -14.04
N ASN A 177 -8.55 -16.97 -14.57
CA ASN A 177 -7.46 -17.56 -13.81
C ASN A 177 -6.10 -17.08 -14.36
N PRO A 178 -5.25 -16.41 -13.56
CA PRO A 178 -5.41 -16.12 -12.12
C PRO A 178 -6.45 -15.04 -11.82
N VAL A 179 -6.79 -14.90 -10.54
CA VAL A 179 -7.69 -13.87 -9.99
C VAL A 179 -6.94 -12.99 -8.98
N LEU A 180 -7.13 -11.67 -9.06
CA LEU A 180 -6.68 -10.74 -8.02
C LEU A 180 -7.65 -10.77 -6.84
N LEU A 181 -7.17 -11.11 -5.64
CA LEU A 181 -7.97 -11.04 -4.42
C LEU A 181 -7.42 -9.98 -3.49
N HIS A 182 -8.31 -9.28 -2.79
CA HIS A 182 -7.97 -8.29 -1.77
C HIS A 182 -9.00 -8.32 -0.63
N ASN A 183 -8.65 -7.83 0.55
CA ASN A 183 -9.52 -7.89 1.73
C ASN A 183 -10.17 -6.56 2.14
N ILE A 184 -10.45 -5.68 1.17
CA ILE A 184 -11.21 -4.45 1.44
C ILE A 184 -12.49 -4.77 2.22
N ASP A 185 -13.38 -5.60 1.66
CA ASP A 185 -14.69 -5.90 2.26
C ASP A 185 -14.85 -7.37 2.68
N THR A 186 -14.04 -8.28 2.14
CA THR A 186 -14.14 -9.73 2.41
C THR A 186 -12.78 -10.31 2.78
N PRO A 187 -12.63 -11.04 3.90
CA PRO A 187 -11.35 -11.65 4.27
C PRO A 187 -10.78 -12.57 3.18
N LEU A 188 -9.46 -12.53 2.97
CA LEU A 188 -8.78 -13.41 2.00
C LEU A 188 -9.06 -14.89 2.29
N TRP A 189 -9.16 -15.26 3.57
CA TRP A 189 -9.43 -16.62 4.00
C TRP A 189 -10.74 -17.19 3.45
N GLU A 190 -11.83 -16.43 3.52
CA GLU A 190 -13.14 -16.89 3.00
C GLU A 190 -13.13 -16.96 1.48
N GLN A 191 -12.44 -16.03 0.82
CA GLN A 191 -12.28 -16.06 -0.65
C GLN A 191 -11.50 -17.30 -1.10
N LEU A 192 -10.39 -17.63 -0.45
CA LEU A 192 -9.60 -18.84 -0.76
C LEU A 192 -10.38 -20.12 -0.46
N LYS A 193 -11.10 -20.16 0.65
CA LYS A 193 -11.96 -21.30 1.01
C LYS A 193 -13.04 -21.55 -0.03
N ALA A 194 -13.61 -20.50 -0.62
CA ALA A 194 -14.60 -20.63 -1.68
C ALA A 194 -14.04 -21.20 -3.00
N LYS A 195 -12.71 -21.25 -3.19
CA LYS A 195 -12.07 -21.74 -4.43
C LYS A 195 -11.75 -23.24 -4.43
N ILE A 196 -12.02 -23.95 -3.34
CA ILE A 196 -11.69 -25.38 -3.23
C ILE A 196 -12.70 -26.11 -2.35
N GLU A 197 -12.99 -27.36 -2.66
CA GLU A 197 -13.89 -28.18 -1.83
C GLU A 197 -13.18 -28.72 -0.58
N GLN A 198 -13.89 -28.73 0.54
CA GLN A 198 -13.43 -29.32 1.80
C GLN A 198 -14.06 -30.70 2.04
N PRO A 199 -13.41 -31.63 2.78
CA PRO A 199 -12.09 -31.51 3.42
C PRO A 199 -10.94 -31.65 2.42
N VAL A 200 -9.83 -30.98 2.69
CA VAL A 200 -8.64 -30.95 1.81
C VAL A 200 -7.59 -32.00 2.20
N ASP A 201 -6.68 -32.32 1.29
CA ASP A 201 -5.59 -33.27 1.57
C ASP A 201 -4.47 -32.60 2.34
N SER A 202 -3.97 -31.47 1.85
CA SER A 202 -2.87 -30.75 2.47
C SER A 202 -3.02 -29.24 2.33
N ILE A 203 -2.41 -28.53 3.28
CA ILE A 203 -2.17 -27.09 3.18
C ILE A 203 -0.68 -26.86 3.39
N SER A 204 -0.04 -26.18 2.46
CA SER A 204 1.35 -25.73 2.58
C SER A 204 1.36 -24.21 2.66
N VAL A 205 2.13 -23.64 3.58
CA VAL A 205 2.23 -22.19 3.81
C VAL A 205 3.68 -21.78 3.81
N LEU A 206 4.02 -20.74 3.06
CA LEU A 206 5.29 -20.03 3.13
C LEU A 206 5.03 -18.67 3.77
N SER A 207 5.71 -18.36 4.87
CA SER A 207 5.62 -17.02 5.46
C SER A 207 6.82 -16.70 6.34
N ARG A 208 7.07 -15.41 6.52
CA ARG A 208 8.03 -14.90 7.51
C ARG A 208 7.35 -14.56 8.83
N TYR A 209 6.17 -13.94 8.77
CA TYR A 209 5.48 -13.43 9.93
C TYR A 209 4.27 -14.30 10.30
N PHE A 210 4.13 -14.56 11.60
CA PHE A 210 3.13 -15.43 12.19
C PHE A 210 2.55 -14.79 13.45
N ASP A 211 1.31 -15.15 13.78
CA ASP A 211 0.72 -14.75 15.07
C ASP A 211 1.59 -15.29 16.22
N PRO A 212 1.80 -14.52 17.31
CA PRO A 212 2.57 -14.99 18.47
C PRO A 212 2.02 -16.28 19.07
N THR A 213 0.70 -16.48 19.00
CA THR A 213 -0.01 -17.69 19.42
C THR A 213 -0.70 -18.33 18.20
N PRO A 214 -0.58 -19.65 17.99
CA PRO A 214 -1.02 -20.34 16.78
C PRO A 214 -2.54 -20.56 16.67
N THR A 215 -3.38 -19.64 17.14
CA THR A 215 -4.87 -19.78 17.09
C THR A 215 -5.39 -19.89 15.65
N LEU A 216 -4.64 -19.36 14.68
CA LEU A 216 -4.91 -19.54 13.25
C LEU A 216 -4.91 -21.02 12.84
N LEU A 217 -4.14 -21.89 13.50
CA LEU A 217 -4.16 -23.34 13.22
C LEU A 217 -5.50 -23.99 13.57
N ASP A 218 -6.16 -23.54 14.64
CA ASP A 218 -7.50 -24.02 14.99
C ASP A 218 -8.52 -23.64 13.90
N ARG A 219 -8.38 -22.44 13.33
CA ARG A 219 -9.18 -21.99 12.20
C ARG A 219 -8.92 -22.84 10.95
N VAL A 220 -7.66 -23.14 10.65
CA VAL A 220 -7.25 -24.00 9.52
C VAL A 220 -7.86 -25.39 9.66
N ASP A 221 -7.74 -26.01 10.84
CA ASP A 221 -8.23 -27.36 11.09
C ASP A 221 -9.74 -27.45 11.00
N ARG A 222 -10.45 -26.46 11.55
CA ARG A 222 -11.90 -26.40 11.52
C ARG A 222 -12.46 -26.21 10.11
N ASP A 223 -11.90 -25.26 9.36
CA ASP A 223 -12.49 -24.80 8.12
C ASP A 223 -12.12 -25.70 6.93
N PHE A 224 -10.85 -26.12 6.84
CA PHE A 224 -10.35 -26.92 5.72
C PHE A 224 -10.26 -28.42 6.04
N LYS A 225 -10.17 -28.78 7.33
CA LYS A 225 -9.98 -30.15 7.80
C LYS A 225 -8.88 -30.91 7.03
N PRO A 226 -7.68 -30.32 6.86
CA PRO A 226 -6.61 -30.92 6.07
C PRO A 226 -6.15 -32.25 6.69
N LYS A 227 -5.62 -33.18 5.90
CA LYS A 227 -4.91 -34.35 6.46
C LYS A 227 -3.53 -33.95 6.98
N LYS A 228 -2.87 -32.99 6.30
CA LYS A 228 -1.54 -32.50 6.64
C LYS A 228 -1.42 -30.99 6.47
N ILE A 229 -0.65 -30.33 7.34
CA ILE A 229 -0.27 -28.93 7.20
C ILE A 229 1.26 -28.84 7.19
N LYS A 230 1.84 -28.13 6.23
CA LYS A 230 3.28 -27.84 6.15
C LYS A 230 3.48 -26.34 6.23
N ILE A 231 4.37 -25.88 7.10
CA ILE A 231 4.73 -24.47 7.24
C ILE A 231 6.21 -24.33 6.91
N PHE A 232 6.54 -23.41 6.02
CA PHE A 232 7.90 -23.09 5.59
C PHE A 232 8.23 -21.66 6.04
N THR A 233 9.36 -21.49 6.72
CA THR A 233 9.85 -20.19 7.19
C THR A 233 11.38 -20.20 7.28
N GLN A 234 12.00 -19.02 7.42
CA GLN A 234 13.45 -18.91 7.64
C GLN A 234 13.77 -18.66 9.11
N ASN A 235 14.75 -19.40 9.64
CA ASN A 235 15.23 -19.22 11.00
C ASN A 235 15.95 -17.88 11.19
N GLY A 236 15.94 -17.31 12.39
CA GLY A 236 16.60 -16.05 12.72
C GLY A 236 15.85 -14.78 12.29
N ILE A 237 14.86 -14.88 11.40
CA ILE A 237 14.05 -13.73 10.95
C ILE A 237 12.53 -13.93 11.03
N THR A 238 12.08 -15.13 11.40
CA THR A 238 10.67 -15.47 11.58
C THR A 238 10.10 -14.88 12.87
N THR A 239 8.80 -14.61 12.93
CA THR A 239 8.09 -14.28 14.20
C THR A 239 7.33 -15.47 14.79
N LEU A 240 7.45 -16.65 14.18
CA LEU A 240 6.90 -17.90 14.71
C LEU A 240 7.52 -18.19 16.07
N THR A 241 6.73 -18.15 17.14
CA THR A 241 7.21 -18.38 18.50
C THR A 241 7.24 -19.86 18.87
N SER A 242 7.91 -20.20 19.98
CA SER A 242 7.90 -21.57 20.52
C SER A 242 6.50 -22.08 20.90
N GLN A 243 5.49 -21.21 21.05
CA GLN A 243 4.11 -21.64 21.31
C GLN A 243 3.54 -22.49 20.16
N TRP A 244 3.98 -22.28 18.92
CA TRP A 244 3.56 -23.08 17.77
C TRP A 244 3.88 -24.57 17.96
N LEU A 245 5.06 -24.89 18.50
CA LEU A 245 5.47 -26.28 18.77
C LEU A 245 4.68 -26.96 19.90
N LYS A 246 4.01 -26.18 20.74
CA LYS A 246 3.17 -26.70 21.83
C LYS A 246 1.75 -27.01 21.35
N HIS A 247 1.38 -26.58 20.15
CA HIS A 247 0.04 -26.77 19.60
C HIS A 247 -0.30 -28.27 19.43
N PRO A 248 -1.53 -28.71 19.76
CA PRO A 248 -1.91 -30.12 19.66
C PRO A 248 -1.72 -30.73 18.26
N LEU A 249 -1.94 -29.94 17.19
CA LEU A 249 -1.77 -30.42 15.82
C LEU A 249 -0.30 -30.68 15.45
N VAL A 250 0.64 -29.92 16.03
CA VAL A 250 2.08 -30.16 15.84
C VAL A 250 2.50 -31.41 16.62
N ARG A 251 2.07 -31.54 17.88
CA ARG A 251 2.38 -32.71 18.72
C ARG A 251 1.84 -34.04 18.16
N LYS A 252 0.73 -33.99 17.41
CA LYS A 252 0.14 -35.14 16.71
C LYS A 252 0.70 -35.34 15.30
N SER A 253 1.76 -34.62 14.93
CA SER A 253 2.40 -34.66 13.60
C SER A 253 1.46 -34.34 12.43
N LYS A 254 0.35 -33.63 12.69
CA LYS A 254 -0.55 -33.13 11.66
C LYS A 254 0.00 -31.87 11.00
N VAL A 255 0.70 -31.05 11.78
CA VAL A 255 1.43 -29.86 11.32
C VAL A 255 2.93 -30.13 11.38
N GLU A 256 3.63 -29.87 10.29
CA GLU A 256 5.10 -29.87 10.20
C GLU A 256 5.59 -28.45 9.92
N ILE A 257 6.65 -28.05 10.61
CA ILE A 257 7.27 -26.72 10.45
C ILE A 257 8.69 -26.94 9.93
N TYR A 258 9.03 -26.33 8.82
CA TYR A 258 10.29 -26.44 8.12
C TYR A 258 11.04 -25.11 8.17
N LEU A 259 12.31 -25.18 8.56
CA LEU A 259 13.25 -24.08 8.48
C LEU A 259 14.03 -24.18 7.17
N CYS A 260 13.89 -23.17 6.31
CA CYS A 260 14.51 -23.10 5.00
C CYS A 260 15.57 -22.00 4.95
N THR A 261 16.45 -22.08 3.96
CA THR A 261 17.38 -21.02 3.58
C THR A 261 17.16 -20.68 2.11
N TYR A 262 17.38 -19.41 1.75
CA TYR A 262 17.22 -18.92 0.40
C TYR A 262 18.50 -18.20 -0.03
N LYS A 263 18.91 -18.43 -1.26
CA LYS A 263 20.10 -17.81 -1.83
C LYS A 263 19.92 -17.54 -3.32
N ASP A 264 20.63 -16.55 -3.81
CA ASP A 264 20.87 -16.31 -5.22
C ASP A 264 22.38 -16.40 -5.44
N GLU A 265 22.81 -17.42 -6.19
CA GLU A 265 24.21 -17.84 -6.28
C GLU A 265 24.83 -18.05 -4.87
N GLU A 266 25.81 -17.21 -4.50
CA GLU A 266 26.50 -17.23 -3.20
C GLU A 266 25.89 -16.25 -2.19
N HIS A 267 24.88 -15.47 -2.59
CA HIS A 267 24.27 -14.43 -1.75
C HIS A 267 23.04 -14.94 -1.02
N SER A 268 23.06 -14.89 0.32
CA SER A 268 21.87 -15.22 1.12
C SER A 268 20.78 -14.16 0.92
N GLN A 269 19.57 -14.63 0.65
CA GLN A 269 18.39 -13.80 0.49
C GLN A 269 17.46 -13.98 1.71
N PRO A 270 17.13 -12.90 2.45
CA PRO A 270 16.13 -12.98 3.50
C PRO A 270 14.76 -13.34 2.90
N LEU A 271 14.12 -14.37 3.46
CA LEU A 271 12.74 -14.75 3.12
C LEU A 271 11.84 -13.54 3.34
N HIS A 272 11.10 -13.19 2.31
CA HIS A 272 10.02 -12.23 2.41
C HIS A 272 8.80 -12.64 1.59
N ALA A 273 8.90 -13.69 0.77
CA ALA A 273 7.75 -14.31 0.12
C ALA A 273 6.67 -14.79 1.12
N LYS A 274 5.41 -14.66 0.69
CA LYS A 274 4.24 -15.21 1.37
C LYS A 274 3.37 -15.95 0.38
N ALA A 275 3.01 -17.18 0.70
CA ALA A 275 2.18 -18.00 -0.16
C ALA A 275 1.44 -19.09 0.61
N ILE A 276 0.36 -19.57 0.02
CA ILE A 276 -0.44 -20.69 0.50
C ILE A 276 -0.82 -21.59 -0.68
N ALA A 277 -0.67 -22.89 -0.49
CA ALA A 277 -1.14 -23.92 -1.41
C ALA A 277 -2.13 -24.82 -0.68
N ILE A 278 -3.30 -25.05 -1.26
CA ILE A 278 -4.35 -25.89 -0.72
C ILE A 278 -4.64 -26.99 -1.75
N GLU A 279 -4.47 -28.24 -1.36
CA GLU A 279 -4.58 -29.38 -2.28
C GLU A 279 -5.77 -30.25 -1.96
N LYS A 280 -6.52 -30.62 -3.00
CA LYS A 280 -7.63 -31.57 -2.93
C LYS A 280 -7.59 -32.48 -4.15
N ASP A 281 -7.35 -33.77 -3.94
CA ASP A 281 -7.18 -34.77 -4.97
C ASP A 281 -6.08 -34.36 -5.97
N LYS A 282 -6.46 -34.01 -7.21
CA LYS A 282 -5.55 -33.52 -8.25
C LYS A 282 -5.56 -31.99 -8.41
N ASN A 283 -6.43 -31.31 -7.68
CA ASN A 283 -6.64 -29.86 -7.78
C ASN A 283 -5.84 -29.11 -6.72
N ILE A 284 -5.28 -27.98 -7.11
CA ILE A 284 -4.52 -27.08 -6.25
C ILE A 284 -5.09 -25.67 -6.39
N VAL A 285 -5.33 -25.03 -5.24
CA VAL A 285 -5.41 -23.56 -5.14
C VAL A 285 -4.06 -23.07 -4.66
N PHE A 286 -3.42 -22.20 -5.43
CA PHE A 286 -2.13 -21.60 -5.10
C PHE A 286 -2.28 -20.09 -5.08
N ALA A 287 -1.93 -19.45 -3.96
CA ALA A 287 -1.99 -18.01 -3.85
C ALA A 287 -0.75 -17.44 -3.19
N PHE A 288 -0.30 -16.29 -3.66
CA PHE A 288 0.83 -15.56 -3.09
C PHE A 288 0.62 -14.06 -3.24
N GLY A 289 1.32 -13.27 -2.43
CA GLY A 289 1.21 -11.82 -2.45
C GLY A 289 1.70 -11.20 -1.16
N SER A 290 1.00 -10.17 -0.70
CA SER A 290 1.44 -9.42 0.47
C SER A 290 1.09 -10.09 1.81
N ALA A 291 0.06 -10.94 1.84
CA ALA A 291 -0.52 -11.46 3.07
C ALA A 291 0.38 -12.47 3.80
N ASN A 292 0.82 -12.12 5.01
CA ASN A 292 1.46 -13.06 5.93
C ASN A 292 0.47 -14.09 6.51
N PHE A 293 0.98 -15.22 7.03
CA PHE A 293 0.14 -16.22 7.69
C PHE A 293 -0.19 -15.80 9.13
N THR A 294 -0.96 -14.71 9.23
CA THR A 294 -1.37 -14.06 10.47
C THR A 294 -2.88 -13.79 10.46
N THR A 295 -3.47 -13.63 11.64
CA THR A 295 -4.88 -13.30 11.78
C THR A 295 -5.25 -11.96 11.11
N PRO A 296 -4.50 -10.86 11.30
CA PRO A 296 -4.82 -9.57 10.67
C PRO A 296 -4.76 -9.58 9.13
N ALA A 297 -3.90 -10.40 8.53
CA ALA A 297 -3.74 -10.47 7.08
C ALA A 297 -4.73 -11.43 6.41
N MET A 298 -5.00 -12.60 7.02
CA MET A 298 -5.82 -13.64 6.37
C MET A 298 -7.29 -13.59 6.76
N LEU A 299 -7.59 -13.40 8.06
CA LEU A 299 -8.94 -13.61 8.61
C LEU A 299 -9.78 -12.34 8.71
N ARG A 300 -9.18 -11.17 8.51
CA ARG A 300 -9.80 -9.87 8.72
C ARG A 300 -9.97 -9.11 7.42
N THR A 301 -10.83 -8.10 7.48
CA THR A 301 -10.95 -7.08 6.44
C THR A 301 -10.02 -5.92 6.75
N MET A 302 -9.89 -4.97 5.82
CA MET A 302 -9.15 -3.73 6.07
C MET A 302 -9.75 -2.88 7.22
N ASN A 303 -11.03 -3.08 7.55
CA ASN A 303 -11.68 -2.36 8.65
C ASN A 303 -11.14 -2.73 10.03
N ASP A 304 -10.56 -3.92 10.20
CA ASP A 304 -10.12 -4.45 11.51
C ASP A 304 -8.80 -5.23 11.46
N GLY A 305 -8.16 -5.30 10.30
CA GLY A 305 -6.89 -5.97 10.03
C GLY A 305 -6.01 -5.19 9.05
N ASN A 306 -5.11 -5.91 8.38
CA ASN A 306 -4.25 -5.34 7.34
C ASN A 306 -5.02 -5.17 6.04
N ALA A 307 -4.54 -4.30 5.15
CA ALA A 307 -4.99 -4.24 3.76
C ALA A 307 -4.00 -4.99 2.86
N GLU A 308 -4.44 -6.11 2.32
CA GLU A 308 -3.60 -7.07 1.60
C GLU A 308 -4.13 -7.34 0.19
N VAL A 309 -3.21 -7.68 -0.71
CA VAL A 309 -3.51 -8.12 -2.07
C VAL A 309 -2.76 -9.43 -2.34
N ILE A 310 -3.45 -10.41 -2.90
CA ILE A 310 -2.87 -11.68 -3.34
C ILE A 310 -3.31 -12.01 -4.76
N LEU A 311 -2.46 -12.73 -5.48
CA LEU A 311 -2.81 -13.37 -6.73
C LEU A 311 -3.17 -14.83 -6.44
N CYS A 312 -4.35 -15.25 -6.88
CA CYS A 312 -4.87 -16.59 -6.64
C CYS A 312 -5.04 -17.36 -7.96
N PHE A 313 -4.40 -18.52 -8.03
CA PHE A 313 -4.57 -19.49 -9.08
C PHE A 313 -5.44 -20.63 -8.54
N HIS A 314 -6.52 -20.95 -9.24
CA HIS A 314 -7.43 -22.04 -8.85
C HIS A 314 -7.52 -23.10 -9.95
N GLY A 315 -8.01 -24.30 -9.61
CA GLY A 315 -8.13 -25.40 -10.56
C GLY A 315 -6.81 -25.90 -11.15
N LEU A 316 -5.67 -25.59 -10.52
CA LEU A 316 -4.37 -26.06 -11.02
C LEU A 316 -4.24 -27.57 -10.83
N SER A 317 -3.61 -28.25 -11.77
CA SER A 317 -3.32 -29.69 -11.64
C SER A 317 -2.02 -29.92 -10.87
N LYS A 318 -1.97 -30.99 -10.07
CA LYS A 318 -0.72 -31.51 -9.49
C LYS A 318 0.37 -31.81 -10.53
N SER A 319 0.00 -32.01 -11.79
CA SER A 319 0.96 -32.19 -12.88
C SER A 319 1.52 -30.89 -13.44
N SER A 320 0.84 -29.75 -13.24
CA SER A 320 1.26 -28.44 -13.77
C SER A 320 2.11 -27.64 -12.79
N ILE A 321 1.95 -27.86 -11.49
CA ILE A 321 2.67 -27.12 -10.45
C ILE A 321 3.04 -28.02 -9.27
N SER A 322 4.21 -27.79 -8.69
CA SER A 322 4.62 -28.32 -7.39
C SER A 322 4.90 -27.14 -6.46
N PRO A 323 3.97 -26.80 -5.54
CA PRO A 323 4.13 -25.68 -4.63
C PRO A 323 5.43 -25.72 -3.81
N GLU A 324 5.91 -26.91 -3.44
CA GLU A 324 7.17 -27.06 -2.70
C GLU A 324 8.37 -26.43 -3.41
N ARG A 325 8.41 -26.42 -4.75
CA ARG A 325 9.50 -25.78 -5.51
C ARG A 325 9.56 -24.26 -5.32
N PHE A 326 8.44 -23.63 -4.96
CA PHE A 326 8.39 -22.21 -4.64
C PHE A 326 8.70 -21.94 -3.17
N PHE A 327 8.54 -22.94 -2.30
CA PHE A 327 8.65 -22.76 -0.84
C PHE A 327 10.04 -23.13 -0.32
N ASP A 328 10.70 -24.08 -0.97
CA ASP A 328 12.06 -24.54 -0.68
C ASP A 328 12.79 -24.87 -2.00
N PRO A 329 13.10 -23.87 -2.84
CA PRO A 329 13.68 -24.08 -4.17
C PRO A 329 15.02 -24.83 -4.13
N ASP A 330 15.80 -24.63 -3.06
CA ASP A 330 17.12 -25.23 -2.87
C ASP A 330 17.09 -26.58 -2.11
N ASN A 331 15.91 -27.09 -1.75
CA ASN A 331 15.74 -28.31 -0.96
C ASN A 331 16.53 -28.30 0.37
N THR A 332 16.45 -27.19 1.08
CA THR A 332 17.18 -26.92 2.33
C THR A 332 16.33 -27.13 3.58
N ALA A 333 15.04 -27.46 3.42
CA ALA A 333 14.09 -27.59 4.52
C ALA A 333 14.56 -28.57 5.60
N ILE A 334 14.70 -28.06 6.82
CA ILE A 334 14.96 -28.85 8.03
C ILE A 334 13.70 -28.85 8.89
N LEU A 335 13.21 -30.05 9.22
CA LEU A 335 12.07 -30.18 10.13
C LEU A 335 12.43 -29.66 11.54
N LEU A 336 11.63 -28.71 12.02
CA LEU A 336 11.73 -28.15 13.36
C LEU A 336 11.11 -29.11 14.38
N ASN A 337 11.96 -29.82 15.11
CA ASN A 337 11.55 -30.85 16.08
C ASN A 337 11.60 -30.35 17.54
N HIS A 338 12.40 -29.33 17.83
CA HIS A 338 12.57 -28.81 19.19
C HIS A 338 12.73 -27.29 19.22
N GLU A 339 12.18 -26.66 20.25
CA GLU A 339 12.23 -25.20 20.48
C GLU A 339 13.66 -24.60 20.47
N LYS A 340 14.69 -25.42 20.72
CA LYS A 340 16.10 -24.98 20.76
C LYS A 340 16.68 -24.71 19.38
N GLN A 341 16.04 -25.23 18.33
CA GLN A 341 16.44 -25.00 16.95
C GLN A 341 15.86 -23.70 16.39
N LEU A 342 14.88 -23.10 17.10
CA LEU A 342 14.14 -21.93 16.66
C LEU A 342 14.73 -20.66 17.25
N ASN A 343 15.24 -19.81 16.38
CA ASN A 343 15.59 -18.43 16.67
C ASN A 343 14.55 -17.55 16.01
N PHE A 344 13.63 -16.99 16.80
CA PHE A 344 12.60 -16.09 16.30
C PHE A 344 12.90 -14.65 16.71
N THR A 345 12.38 -13.72 15.92
CA THR A 345 12.40 -12.29 16.18
C THR A 345 11.07 -11.87 16.76
N GLN A 346 11.08 -10.81 17.57
CA GLN A 346 9.83 -10.13 17.89
C GLN A 346 9.44 -9.30 16.68
N GLU A 347 8.17 -9.38 16.28
CA GLU A 347 7.62 -8.35 15.41
C GLU A 347 7.74 -7.04 16.19
N GLU A 348 8.44 -6.05 15.65
CA GLU A 348 8.24 -4.69 16.14
C GLU A 348 6.74 -4.43 16.04
N ASP A 349 6.09 -4.01 17.13
CA ASP A 349 4.68 -3.60 17.14
C ASP A 349 4.51 -2.43 16.15
N LYS A 350 4.47 -2.72 14.85
CA LYS A 350 4.17 -1.78 13.77
C LYS A 350 2.67 -1.59 13.70
N LYS A 351 2.04 -1.36 14.86
CA LYS A 351 0.73 -0.74 14.87
C LYS A 351 0.93 0.62 14.25
N SER A 352 0.32 0.83 13.08
CA SER A 352 0.03 2.18 12.62
C SER A 352 -0.51 2.93 13.83
N PRO A 353 0.13 4.01 14.28
CA PRO A 353 -0.26 4.65 15.51
C PRO A 353 -1.74 5.01 15.37
N SER A 354 -2.59 4.37 16.19
CA SER A 354 -3.99 4.74 16.37
C SER A 354 -4.06 6.26 16.46
N ASN A 355 -4.83 6.92 15.58
CA ASN A 355 -4.98 8.38 15.44
C ASN A 355 -4.41 9.18 16.62
N ARG A 356 -3.10 9.47 16.57
CA ARG A 356 -2.41 10.24 17.62
C ARG A 356 -2.66 11.73 17.53
N TYR A 357 -3.34 12.16 16.47
CA TYR A 357 -3.52 13.56 16.14
C TYR A 357 -4.96 13.97 16.41
N ASP A 358 -5.08 15.09 17.10
CA ASP A 358 -6.33 15.79 17.38
C ASP A 358 -6.99 16.36 16.13
N ILE A 359 -6.18 16.59 15.09
CA ILE A 359 -6.58 17.13 13.79
C ILE A 359 -6.15 16.14 12.70
N LEU A 360 -7.03 15.88 11.75
CA LEU A 360 -6.70 15.08 10.57
C LEU A 360 -6.55 15.99 9.35
N LEU A 361 -5.31 16.27 8.97
CA LEU A 361 -4.97 16.98 7.73
C LEU A 361 -5.02 15.97 6.57
N LYS A 362 -5.99 16.17 5.68
CA LYS A 362 -6.28 15.30 4.52
C LYS A 362 -5.54 15.72 3.27
N GLU A 363 -5.38 17.03 3.08
CA GLU A 363 -4.76 17.58 1.88
C GLU A 363 -4.07 18.92 2.18
N ALA A 364 -2.91 19.13 1.53
CA ALA A 364 -2.17 20.38 1.56
C ALA A 364 -1.67 20.70 0.15
N LEU A 365 -2.14 21.81 -0.41
CA LEU A 365 -1.89 22.24 -1.78
C LEU A 365 -1.31 23.64 -1.80
N LEU A 366 -0.35 23.88 -2.69
CA LEU A 366 0.11 25.22 -3.04
C LEU A 366 -0.51 25.62 -4.38
N GLU A 367 -1.46 26.56 -4.35
CA GLU A 367 -2.12 27.09 -5.55
C GLU A 367 -1.75 28.57 -5.75
N GLY A 368 -0.75 28.82 -6.61
CA GLY A 368 -0.20 30.16 -6.80
C GLY A 368 0.43 30.66 -5.50
N GLU A 369 -0.11 31.74 -4.95
CA GLU A 369 0.36 32.37 -3.72
C GLU A 369 -0.41 31.89 -2.46
N ARG A 370 -1.29 30.89 -2.60
CA ARG A 370 -2.16 30.41 -1.51
C ARG A 370 -1.79 29.00 -1.06
N LEU A 371 -1.64 28.83 0.25
CA LEU A 371 -1.71 27.53 0.90
C LEU A 371 -3.16 27.13 1.07
N CYS A 372 -3.51 25.93 0.61
CA CYS A 372 -4.86 25.43 0.50
C CYS A 372 -4.95 24.08 1.22
N LEU A 373 -5.70 24.00 2.32
CA LEU A 373 -5.75 22.83 3.20
C LEU A 373 -7.16 22.25 3.32
N ILE A 374 -7.24 20.93 3.42
CA ILE A 374 -8.46 20.20 3.81
C ILE A 374 -8.17 19.45 5.10
N ALA A 375 -8.93 19.71 6.15
CA ALA A 375 -8.69 19.09 7.45
C ALA A 375 -9.98 18.88 8.25
N ASP A 376 -10.06 17.74 8.94
CA ASP A 376 -11.08 17.52 9.97
C ASP A 376 -10.56 18.06 11.30
N ILE A 377 -11.17 19.15 11.76
CA ILE A 377 -10.83 19.84 13.01
C ILE A 377 -12.07 19.84 13.90
N SER A 378 -11.99 19.24 15.09
CA SER A 378 -13.08 19.25 16.06
C SER A 378 -13.44 20.68 16.49
N GLU A 379 -14.72 20.96 16.75
CA GLU A 379 -15.21 22.29 17.19
C GLU A 379 -14.45 22.84 18.38
N LYS A 380 -14.05 21.96 19.33
CA LYS A 380 -13.28 22.36 20.51
C LYS A 380 -11.97 23.07 20.16
N PHE A 381 -11.39 22.78 18.98
CA PHE A 381 -10.15 23.38 18.51
C PHE A 381 -10.36 24.50 17.48
N ARG A 382 -11.44 24.43 16.68
CA ARG A 382 -11.75 25.42 15.62
C ARG A 382 -11.92 26.85 16.14
N GLN A 383 -12.30 27.03 17.41
CA GLN A 383 -12.45 28.33 18.05
C GLN A 383 -11.12 29.05 18.36
N TYR A 384 -9.99 28.33 18.29
CA TYR A 384 -8.67 28.87 18.61
C TYR A 384 -7.90 29.21 17.32
N PRO A 385 -6.90 30.12 17.37
CA PRO A 385 -6.00 30.37 16.27
C PRO A 385 -5.39 29.08 15.70
N LEU A 386 -5.60 28.88 14.40
CA LEU A 386 -5.01 27.78 13.63
C LEU A 386 -3.80 28.32 12.85
N ILE A 387 -2.65 27.68 13.02
CA ILE A 387 -1.40 28.01 12.34
C ILE A 387 -0.96 26.81 11.49
N ALA A 388 -0.68 27.03 10.22
CA ALA A 388 0.05 26.07 9.41
C ALA A 388 1.55 26.28 9.62
N GLU A 389 2.22 25.23 10.08
CA GLU A 389 3.67 25.13 10.11
C GLU A 389 4.15 24.38 8.87
N ILE A 390 5.11 24.97 8.15
CA ILE A 390 5.65 24.45 6.90
C ILE A 390 7.16 24.28 7.06
N SER A 391 7.63 23.04 6.93
CA SER A 391 9.05 22.68 7.03
C SER A 391 9.56 22.11 5.71
N SER A 392 10.71 22.60 5.26
CA SER A 392 11.44 22.06 4.12
C SER A 392 12.88 21.72 4.55
N PRO A 393 13.52 20.69 3.97
CA PRO A 393 14.91 20.34 4.27
C PRO A 393 15.84 21.55 4.16
N ASN A 394 16.75 21.72 5.11
CA ASN A 394 17.77 22.78 5.13
C ASN A 394 17.23 24.23 5.05
N LYS A 395 15.94 24.46 5.30
CA LYS A 395 15.31 25.81 5.28
C LYS A 395 14.66 26.13 6.63
N PRO A 396 14.56 27.41 7.00
CA PRO A 396 13.85 27.79 8.22
C PRO A 396 12.38 27.41 8.13
N THR A 397 11.86 26.85 9.22
CA THR A 397 10.43 26.57 9.37
C THR A 397 9.62 27.85 9.25
N GLN A 398 8.55 27.81 8.46
CA GLN A 398 7.65 28.93 8.25
C GLN A 398 6.33 28.68 8.95
N GLN A 399 5.67 29.75 9.38
CA GLN A 399 4.36 29.68 10.02
C GLN A 399 3.42 30.71 9.41
N VAL A 400 2.20 30.30 9.09
CA VAL A 400 1.16 31.18 8.57
C VAL A 400 -0.17 30.91 9.26
N LYS A 401 -0.89 31.98 9.58
CA LYS A 401 -2.21 31.88 10.19
C LYS A 401 -3.24 31.45 9.15
N LEU A 402 -4.00 30.41 9.48
CA LEU A 402 -5.04 29.87 8.63
C LEU A 402 -6.35 30.65 8.79
N GLN A 403 -7.06 30.81 7.70
CA GLN A 403 -8.42 31.29 7.62
C GLN A 403 -9.32 30.11 7.23
N GLN A 404 -10.50 30.02 7.84
CA GLN A 404 -11.48 29.03 7.43
C GLN A 404 -12.32 29.61 6.28
N LEU A 405 -12.35 28.92 5.14
CA LEU A 405 -13.21 29.29 4.01
C LEU A 405 -14.61 28.68 4.11
N ASP A 406 -14.65 27.40 4.47
CA ASP A 406 -15.86 26.60 4.60
C ASP A 406 -15.62 25.46 5.61
N GLU A 407 -16.62 24.66 5.92
CA GLU A 407 -16.47 23.49 6.76
C GLU A 407 -15.43 22.52 6.17
N GLY A 408 -14.31 22.35 6.90
CA GLY A 408 -13.21 21.46 6.51
C GLY A 408 -12.19 22.07 5.53
N TYR A 409 -12.42 23.28 5.03
CA TYR A 409 -11.53 23.97 4.09
C TYR A 409 -10.88 25.19 4.72
N TYR A 410 -9.55 25.25 4.66
CA TYR A 410 -8.75 26.32 5.24
C TYR A 410 -7.72 26.81 4.25
N ASP A 411 -7.36 28.08 4.33
CA ASP A 411 -6.30 28.62 3.50
C ASP A 411 -5.50 29.73 4.16
N ALA A 412 -4.43 30.13 3.49
CA ALA A 412 -3.61 31.26 3.87
C ALA A 412 -2.90 31.84 2.65
N ASP A 413 -2.79 33.17 2.59
CA ASP A 413 -1.93 33.85 1.64
C ASP A 413 -0.46 33.75 2.12
N LEU A 414 0.44 33.42 1.20
CA LEU A 414 1.87 33.29 1.44
C LEU A 414 2.60 34.52 0.90
N SER A 415 3.61 35.01 1.61
CA SER A 415 4.42 36.12 1.12
C SER A 415 5.38 35.67 0.01
N ASP A 416 5.84 36.61 -0.82
CA ASP A 416 6.88 36.35 -1.84
C ASP A 416 8.15 35.73 -1.24
N GLU A 417 8.49 36.08 0.00
CA GLU A 417 9.63 35.51 0.71
C GLU A 417 9.41 34.03 1.07
N MET A 418 8.21 33.69 1.53
CA MET A 418 7.82 32.30 1.79
C MET A 418 7.83 31.47 0.49
N LEU A 419 7.32 32.05 -0.60
CA LEU A 419 7.21 31.38 -1.90
C LEU A 419 8.57 30.98 -2.49
N LYS A 420 9.64 31.75 -2.21
CA LYS A 420 11.01 31.41 -2.64
C LYS A 420 11.56 30.13 -2.03
N ASN A 421 10.93 29.62 -0.97
CA ASN A 421 11.37 28.41 -0.29
C ASN A 421 10.67 27.14 -0.81
N PHE A 422 9.77 27.26 -1.79
CA PHE A 422 9.10 26.14 -2.45
C PHE A 422 9.63 25.93 -3.88
N GLY A 423 9.25 24.81 -4.51
CA GLY A 423 9.52 24.51 -5.92
C GLY A 423 10.74 23.62 -6.20
N ASP A 424 11.71 23.59 -5.31
CA ASP A 424 12.96 22.83 -5.46
C ASP A 424 13.00 21.53 -4.65
N GLN A 425 12.34 21.50 -3.49
CA GLN A 425 12.32 20.38 -2.57
C GLN A 425 10.93 20.17 -1.96
N SER A 426 10.70 18.95 -1.51
CA SER A 426 9.50 18.56 -0.79
C SER A 426 9.34 19.36 0.50
N SER A 427 8.10 19.72 0.83
CA SER A 427 7.77 20.42 2.08
C SER A 427 6.71 19.64 2.84
N VAL A 428 6.75 19.70 4.16
CA VAL A 428 5.76 19.10 5.07
C VAL A 428 4.95 20.21 5.72
N VAL A 429 3.64 20.00 5.82
CA VAL A 429 2.69 20.87 6.50
C VAL A 429 2.10 20.18 7.73
N GLN A 430 1.99 20.91 8.82
CA GLN A 430 1.18 20.55 10.00
C GLN A 430 0.32 21.72 10.45
N ILE A 431 -0.88 21.43 10.94
CA ILE A 431 -1.76 22.42 11.58
C ILE A 431 -1.57 22.36 13.09
N LYS A 432 -1.37 23.53 13.70
CA LYS A 432 -1.33 23.76 15.14
C LYS A 432 -2.55 24.57 15.56
N ALA A 433 -3.26 24.14 16.59
CA ALA A 433 -4.20 25.00 17.31
C ALA A 433 -3.55 25.52 18.58
N LEU A 434 -3.63 26.84 18.81
CA LEU A 434 -2.95 27.52 19.91
C LEU A 434 -3.93 28.21 20.85
N MET A 435 -3.81 28.01 22.16
CA MET A 435 -4.51 28.78 23.18
C MET A 435 -3.49 29.52 24.03
N ASN A 436 -3.54 30.87 24.03
CA ASN A 436 -2.55 31.70 24.73
C ASN A 436 -1.09 31.33 24.34
N ASP A 437 -0.85 31.12 23.05
CA ASP A 437 0.43 30.67 22.47
C ASP A 437 0.91 29.26 22.88
N GLU A 438 0.11 28.50 23.64
CA GLU A 438 0.37 27.10 23.96
C GLU A 438 -0.30 26.16 22.96
N LEU A 439 0.43 25.12 22.53
CA LEU A 439 -0.08 24.08 21.62
C LEU A 439 -1.12 23.21 22.32
N ILE A 440 -2.36 23.24 21.83
CA ILE A 440 -3.47 22.42 22.37
C ILE A 440 -3.94 21.30 21.45
N ALA A 441 -3.60 21.36 20.16
CA ALA A 441 -3.86 20.31 19.19
C ALA A 441 -2.88 20.39 18.02
N LEU A 442 -2.56 19.22 17.45
CA LEU A 442 -1.64 19.09 16.32
C LEU A 442 -2.22 18.13 15.28
N SER A 443 -2.01 18.43 13.99
CA SER A 443 -2.37 17.52 12.91
C SER A 443 -1.28 16.48 12.61
N ASN A 444 -1.67 15.42 11.90
CA ASN A 444 -0.69 14.61 11.18
C ASN A 444 0.11 15.49 10.20
N PRO A 445 1.40 15.18 9.98
CA PRO A 445 2.16 15.80 8.92
C PRO A 445 1.72 15.27 7.56
N LEU A 446 1.74 16.16 6.57
CA LEU A 446 1.44 15.82 5.19
C LEU A 446 2.35 16.60 4.24
N LEU A 447 2.80 15.96 3.17
CA LEU A 447 3.57 16.63 2.12
C LEU A 447 2.71 17.65 1.37
N LEU A 448 3.26 18.85 1.19
CA LEU A 448 2.67 19.91 0.36
C LEU A 448 2.74 19.51 -1.10
N THR A 449 1.58 19.38 -1.76
CA THR A 449 1.50 19.19 -3.21
C THR A 449 1.61 20.52 -3.93
N GLN A 450 2.64 20.66 -4.76
CA GLN A 450 2.86 21.85 -5.59
C GLN A 450 2.50 21.47 -7.03
N SER A 451 1.36 21.93 -7.51
CA SER A 451 0.88 21.52 -8.83
C SER A 451 0.28 22.68 -9.60
N THR A 452 0.69 22.78 -10.85
CA THR A 452 0.05 23.63 -11.87
C THR A 452 -1.23 23.01 -12.44
N ARG A 453 -1.55 21.75 -12.11
CA ARG A 453 -2.61 20.93 -12.76
C ARG A 453 -3.94 20.82 -11.99
N TYR A 454 -4.01 21.15 -10.69
CA TYR A 454 -5.21 20.86 -9.85
C TYR A 454 -6.17 22.06 -9.59
N SER A 455 -5.95 23.20 -10.27
CA SER A 455 -6.57 24.53 -10.02
C SER A 455 -8.10 24.69 -10.14
N ASN A 456 -8.88 23.62 -10.28
CA ASN A 456 -10.30 23.72 -10.67
C ASN A 456 -11.32 23.56 -9.54
N ARG A 457 -10.99 23.03 -8.36
CA ARG A 457 -11.95 22.84 -7.25
C ARG A 457 -11.98 23.97 -6.21
N TRP A 458 -10.86 24.64 -5.91
CA TRP A 458 -10.85 25.83 -5.05
C TRP A 458 -11.64 27.01 -5.64
N LYS A 459 -11.80 27.04 -6.97
CA LYS A 459 -12.69 27.97 -7.68
C LYS A 459 -14.17 27.79 -7.30
N CYS A 460 -14.59 26.63 -6.80
CA CYS A 460 -15.98 26.40 -6.36
C CYS A 460 -16.23 26.87 -4.92
N ALA A 461 -15.31 26.62 -3.98
CA ALA A 461 -15.40 27.13 -2.61
C ALA A 461 -15.30 28.67 -2.56
N SER A 462 -14.38 29.26 -3.32
CA SER A 462 -14.25 30.72 -3.47
C SER A 462 -15.43 31.40 -4.20
N ARG A 463 -16.20 30.66 -5.03
CA ARG A 463 -17.43 31.19 -5.65
C ARG A 463 -18.62 31.17 -4.68
N ALA A 464 -18.62 30.31 -3.67
CA ALA A 464 -19.66 30.31 -2.64
C ALA A 464 -19.53 31.52 -1.71
N THR A 465 -18.30 31.91 -1.35
CA THR A 465 -18.03 33.11 -0.54
C THR A 465 -18.28 34.42 -1.30
N ASN A 466 -17.99 34.49 -2.61
CA ASN A 466 -18.29 35.66 -3.44
C ASN A 466 -19.79 35.87 -3.77
N LYS A 467 -20.66 34.89 -3.51
CA LYS A 467 -22.12 35.07 -3.62
C LYS A 467 -22.74 35.69 -2.35
N GLY A 468 -21.97 35.88 -1.28
CA GLY A 468 -22.42 36.48 -0.01
C GLY A 468 -22.28 38.00 0.09
N SER A 469 -21.63 38.69 -0.86
CA SER A 469 -21.28 40.11 -0.72
C SER A 469 -21.98 41.09 -1.67
N ASN A 470 -22.91 40.63 -2.53
CA ASN A 470 -23.67 41.50 -3.45
C ASN A 470 -25.20 41.36 -3.29
N ALA A 471 -25.70 41.67 -2.09
CA ALA A 471 -27.11 42.02 -1.89
C ALA A 471 -27.22 43.42 -1.29
N LYS A 472 -26.86 44.44 -2.08
CA LYS A 472 -27.22 45.84 -1.78
C LYS A 472 -28.48 46.23 -2.57
N HIS A 473 -29.49 46.61 -1.79
CA HIS A 473 -30.68 47.36 -2.11
C HIS A 473 -30.85 47.87 -3.55
N ARG A 474 -31.91 47.40 -4.20
CA ARG A 474 -32.74 48.25 -5.06
C ARG A 474 -34.18 48.19 -4.57
N GLN A 475 -34.56 49.19 -3.79
CA GLN A 475 -35.95 49.67 -3.77
C GLN A 475 -36.20 50.35 -5.12
N VAL A 476 -37.35 50.04 -5.73
CA VAL A 476 -37.90 50.77 -6.88
C VAL A 476 -39.37 51.02 -6.53
N PRO A 477 -39.89 52.23 -6.82
CA PRO A 477 -41.24 52.68 -6.40
C PRO A 477 -42.39 51.84 -6.94
#